data_AF-A0A7V9GJN2-F1
#
_entry.id   AF-A0A7V9GJN2-F1
#
_cell.length_a   1.000
_cell.length_b   1.000
_cell.length_c   1.000
_cell.angle_alpha   90.00
_cell.angle_beta   90.00
_cell.angle_gamma   90.00
#
_symmetry.space_group_name_H-M   'P 1'
#
loop_
_entity.id
_entity.type
_entity.pdbx_description
1 polymer ?
#
loop_
_entity_poly.entity_id
_entity_poly.type
_entity_poly.pdbx_seq_one_letter_code
_entity_poly.pdbx_strand_id
1 'polypeptide(L)'
;MKIKHRIEKALQEKGDLSVKELVDMLHVSKQAIHIALKQHLEEDAVVKFGRTPKTIYRLNTGITPVSTDFSNIEKDSVQYLAENFLLITEIGKMLEGIEGFNHWCNQRKLPMEKTLEEFLITRKKYDAYVAANGRIDGKEKITNTKGYDNIYLDEIYYLDFYAIERFGKTRLGTLLHYAKQGQNKFLMKILLAEIKPKLTAMVKTGKFDAVGFVPPTIRREVQIMKYLETHLKINLPKINIQKISGIIPVPQKSLNKIDERISNAENTFAVNETVKYNHLLLIDDAVGSGSTMNQIAGKIKQKGIAKKITGLAVVGSFKGFDVVTDV
;
A
#
# COMPACT_ATOMS: atom_id res chain seq x y z
N MET A 1 -0.98 -48.80 -7.87
CA MET A 1 -0.26 -47.65 -7.27
C MET A 1 -1.24 -46.49 -7.08
N LYS A 2 -1.42 -45.97 -5.85
CA LYS A 2 -2.40 -44.89 -5.58
C LYS A 2 -2.05 -43.65 -6.40
N ILE A 3 -3.06 -42.96 -6.95
CA ILE A 3 -2.90 -41.75 -7.79
C ILE A 3 -2.02 -40.70 -7.10
N LYS A 4 -2.19 -40.54 -5.79
CA LYS A 4 -1.40 -39.68 -4.92
C LYS A 4 0.12 -39.86 -5.10
N HIS A 5 0.59 -41.11 -5.06
CA HIS A 5 2.01 -41.43 -5.20
C HIS A 5 2.52 -41.22 -6.63
N ARG A 6 1.65 -41.40 -7.63
CA ARG A 6 2.00 -41.13 -9.04
C ARG A 6 2.20 -39.63 -9.29
N ILE A 7 1.43 -38.77 -8.61
CA ILE A 7 1.58 -37.32 -8.67
C ILE A 7 2.90 -36.88 -8.01
N GLU A 8 3.23 -37.41 -6.83
CA GLU A 8 4.52 -37.11 -6.16
C GLU A 8 5.70 -37.43 -7.08
N LYS A 9 5.70 -38.65 -7.65
CA LYS A 9 6.75 -39.09 -8.57
C LYS A 9 6.85 -38.18 -9.80
N ALA A 10 5.71 -37.81 -10.40
CA ALA A 10 5.69 -36.90 -11.55
C ALA A 10 6.27 -35.51 -11.22
N LEU A 11 5.91 -34.95 -10.05
CA LEU A 11 6.44 -33.67 -9.58
C LEU A 11 7.92 -33.78 -9.17
N GLN A 12 8.39 -34.93 -8.71
CA GLN A 12 9.80 -35.18 -8.41
C GLN A 12 10.65 -35.23 -9.68
N GLU A 13 10.14 -35.86 -10.74
CA GLU A 13 10.86 -36.05 -12.00
C GLU A 13 10.83 -34.81 -12.91
N LYS A 14 9.71 -34.07 -12.92
CA LYS A 14 9.48 -32.94 -13.85
C LYS A 14 9.42 -31.58 -13.18
N GLY A 15 9.38 -31.51 -11.85
CA GLY A 15 9.25 -30.27 -11.09
C GLY A 15 7.83 -29.73 -11.13
N ASP A 16 7.61 -28.73 -11.97
CA ASP A 16 6.40 -27.90 -12.01
C ASP A 16 5.38 -28.45 -13.01
N LEU A 17 4.20 -28.83 -12.54
CA LEU A 17 3.15 -29.39 -13.40
C LEU A 17 1.78 -28.75 -13.12
N SER A 18 1.05 -28.44 -14.18
CA SER A 18 -0.36 -28.08 -14.14
C SER A 18 -1.26 -29.32 -14.03
N VAL A 19 -2.54 -29.13 -13.69
CA VAL A 19 -3.53 -30.23 -13.72
C VAL A 19 -3.64 -30.83 -15.12
N LYS A 20 -3.51 -30.01 -16.17
CA LYS A 20 -3.56 -30.49 -17.54
C LYS A 20 -2.40 -31.45 -17.82
N GLU A 21 -1.17 -31.04 -17.49
CA GLU A 21 0.01 -31.88 -17.68
C GLU A 21 -0.06 -33.17 -16.83
N LEU A 22 -0.57 -33.09 -15.59
CA LEU A 22 -0.78 -34.27 -14.77
C LEU A 22 -1.83 -35.24 -15.35
N VAL A 23 -2.91 -34.72 -15.93
CA VAL A 23 -3.92 -35.53 -16.63
C VAL A 23 -3.31 -36.19 -17.86
N ASP A 24 -2.59 -35.42 -18.68
CA ASP A 24 -1.98 -35.88 -19.92
C ASP A 24 -0.88 -36.92 -19.65
N MET A 25 -0.07 -36.75 -18.61
CA MET A 25 1.01 -37.66 -18.24
C MET A 25 0.54 -38.93 -17.51
N LEU A 26 -0.43 -38.79 -16.59
CA LEU A 26 -0.85 -39.91 -15.75
C LEU A 26 -2.01 -40.69 -16.38
N HIS A 27 -2.64 -40.16 -17.44
CA HIS A 27 -3.84 -40.74 -18.06
C HIS A 27 -4.94 -41.02 -17.01
N VAL A 28 -5.14 -40.07 -16.09
CA VAL A 28 -6.13 -40.13 -15.01
C VAL A 28 -7.14 -39.01 -15.21
N SER A 29 -8.39 -39.24 -14.80
CA SER A 29 -9.42 -38.21 -14.89
C SER A 29 -9.06 -36.96 -14.10
N LYS A 30 -9.48 -35.80 -14.62
CA LYS A 30 -9.26 -34.50 -14.00
C LYS A 30 -9.79 -34.45 -12.55
N GLN A 31 -10.93 -35.07 -12.28
CA GLN A 31 -11.53 -35.14 -10.94
C GLN A 31 -10.62 -35.89 -9.96
N ALA A 32 -10.07 -37.02 -10.38
CA ALA A 32 -9.20 -37.84 -9.54
C ALA A 32 -7.85 -37.14 -9.26
N ILE A 33 -7.30 -36.39 -10.23
CA ILE A 33 -6.15 -35.51 -10.00
C ILE A 33 -6.48 -34.41 -8.98
N HIS A 34 -7.63 -33.75 -9.09
CA HIS A 34 -8.02 -32.72 -8.13
C HIS A 34 -8.20 -33.25 -6.70
N ILE A 35 -8.78 -34.44 -6.52
CA ILE A 35 -8.94 -35.08 -5.21
C ILE A 35 -7.56 -35.38 -4.61
N ALA A 36 -6.66 -35.97 -5.39
CA ALA A 36 -5.32 -36.32 -4.92
C ALA A 36 -4.46 -35.08 -4.63
N LEU A 37 -4.55 -34.03 -5.46
CA LEU A 37 -3.88 -32.75 -5.19
C LEU A 37 -4.44 -32.04 -3.97
N LYS A 38 -5.74 -32.14 -3.69
CA LYS A 38 -6.35 -31.60 -2.48
C LYS A 38 -5.75 -32.25 -1.24
N GLN A 39 -5.62 -33.58 -1.23
CA GLN A 39 -4.97 -34.30 -0.13
C GLN A 39 -3.50 -33.88 0.04
N HIS A 40 -2.75 -33.75 -1.05
CA HIS A 40 -1.37 -33.28 -1.01
C HIS A 40 -1.20 -31.85 -0.51
N LEU A 41 -2.18 -30.98 -0.78
CA LEU A 41 -2.21 -29.61 -0.25
C LEU A 41 -2.57 -29.59 1.24
N GLU A 42 -3.47 -30.47 1.68
CA GLU A 42 -3.84 -30.60 3.10
C GLU A 42 -2.71 -31.17 3.95
N GLU A 43 -1.84 -31.99 3.35
CA GLU A 43 -0.68 -32.60 4.00
C GLU A 43 0.64 -31.81 3.80
N ASP A 44 0.58 -30.61 3.24
CA ASP A 44 1.74 -29.76 2.91
C ASP A 44 2.81 -30.45 2.04
N ALA A 45 2.50 -31.54 1.34
CA ALA A 45 3.42 -32.26 0.46
C ALA A 45 3.63 -31.55 -0.89
N VAL A 46 2.64 -30.78 -1.34
CA VAL A 46 2.65 -30.04 -2.61
C VAL A 46 2.22 -28.60 -2.37
N VAL A 47 2.90 -27.66 -3.03
CA VAL A 47 2.50 -26.25 -3.05
C VAL A 47 1.83 -25.89 -4.37
N LYS A 48 0.73 -25.13 -4.28
CA LYS A 48 0.01 -24.59 -5.43
C LYS A 48 0.41 -23.13 -5.66
N PHE A 49 0.81 -22.77 -6.87
CA PHE A 49 1.10 -21.39 -7.25
C PHE A 49 0.49 -21.02 -8.61
N GLY A 50 0.37 -19.70 -8.86
CA GLY A 50 -0.39 -19.16 -9.99
C GLY A 50 -1.90 -19.04 -9.71
N ARG A 51 -2.63 -18.37 -10.62
CA ARG A 51 -4.08 -18.14 -10.52
C ARG A 51 -4.80 -18.90 -11.62
N THR A 52 -5.99 -19.40 -11.31
CA THR A 52 -6.87 -20.04 -12.31
C THR A 52 -7.02 -19.15 -13.54
N PRO A 53 -6.87 -19.68 -14.77
CA PRO A 53 -6.67 -21.09 -15.12
C PRO A 53 -5.20 -21.58 -15.11
N LYS A 54 -4.23 -20.69 -14.92
CA LYS A 54 -2.79 -20.98 -14.92
C LYS A 54 -2.29 -21.38 -13.53
N THR A 55 -2.82 -22.50 -13.03
CA THR A 55 -2.38 -23.07 -11.75
C THR A 55 -1.33 -24.16 -11.99
N ILE A 56 -0.23 -24.07 -11.26
CA ILE A 56 0.89 -25.01 -11.29
C ILE A 56 1.11 -25.55 -9.87
N TYR A 57 1.60 -26.79 -9.78
CA TYR A 57 1.87 -27.52 -8.56
C TYR A 57 3.35 -27.95 -8.56
N ARG A 58 3.98 -27.93 -7.39
CA ARG A 58 5.36 -28.40 -7.15
C ARG A 58 5.42 -29.14 -5.82
N LEU A 59 6.34 -30.09 -5.67
CA LEU A 59 6.68 -30.64 -4.36
C LEU A 59 7.08 -29.52 -3.39
N ASN A 60 6.60 -29.61 -2.16
CA ASN A 60 7.08 -28.75 -1.09
C ASN A 60 8.49 -29.21 -0.69
N THR A 61 9.53 -28.58 -1.24
CA THR A 61 10.94 -28.94 -0.98
C THR A 61 11.44 -28.49 0.40
N GLY A 62 10.53 -28.20 1.34
CA GLY A 62 10.90 -27.75 2.68
C GLY A 62 11.68 -26.44 2.62
N ILE A 63 10.99 -25.35 2.30
CA ILE A 63 11.24 -24.18 3.15
C ILE A 63 10.63 -24.63 4.47
N THR A 64 11.49 -25.04 5.40
CA THR A 64 11.11 -25.53 6.73
C THR A 64 9.92 -24.71 7.22
N PRO A 65 8.78 -25.32 7.61
CA PRO A 65 7.77 -24.59 8.35
C PRO A 65 8.52 -23.98 9.52
N VAL A 66 8.70 -22.66 9.49
CA VAL A 66 9.37 -21.97 10.58
C VAL A 66 8.58 -22.32 11.82
N SER A 67 9.26 -22.74 12.89
CA SER A 67 8.62 -23.07 14.17
C SER A 67 7.52 -22.05 14.47
N THR A 68 6.27 -22.51 14.41
CA THR A 68 5.06 -21.72 14.67
C THR A 68 4.71 -21.69 16.16
N ASP A 69 5.62 -22.17 17.02
CA ASP A 69 5.42 -22.08 18.45
C ASP A 69 5.72 -20.66 18.94
N PHE A 70 4.66 -19.85 18.94
CA PHE A 70 4.66 -18.50 19.47
C PHE A 70 4.10 -18.44 20.89
N SER A 71 3.96 -19.58 21.58
CA SER A 71 3.32 -19.65 22.90
C SER A 71 4.00 -18.79 23.96
N ASN A 72 5.30 -18.53 23.80
CA ASN A 72 6.10 -17.70 24.71
C ASN A 72 5.96 -16.19 24.48
N ILE A 73 5.23 -15.76 23.45
CA ILE A 73 5.07 -14.33 23.11
C ILE A 73 3.77 -13.81 23.73
N GLU A 74 3.85 -12.64 24.34
CA GLU A 74 2.71 -11.97 24.96
C GLU A 74 1.57 -11.73 23.95
N LYS A 75 0.33 -12.02 24.36
CA LYS A 75 -0.86 -11.91 23.50
C LYS A 75 -1.05 -10.50 22.93
N ASP A 76 -0.76 -9.47 23.72
CA ASP A 76 -0.87 -8.07 23.30
C ASP A 76 0.11 -7.75 22.17
N SER A 77 1.33 -8.32 22.21
CA SER A 77 2.32 -8.19 21.14
C SER A 77 1.86 -8.90 19.86
N VAL A 78 1.24 -10.08 19.98
CA VAL A 78 0.67 -10.81 18.84
C VAL A 78 -0.46 -10.02 18.17
N GLN A 79 -1.36 -9.46 18.98
CA GLN A 79 -2.45 -8.62 18.47
C GLN A 79 -1.90 -7.36 17.80
N TYR A 80 -0.94 -6.68 18.45
CA TYR A 80 -0.32 -5.48 17.90
C TYR A 80 0.34 -5.74 16.54
N LEU A 81 1.03 -6.87 16.38
CA LEU A 81 1.58 -7.29 15.10
C LEU A 81 0.48 -7.52 14.06
N ALA A 82 -0.62 -8.21 14.42
CA ALA A 82 -1.71 -8.48 13.48
C ALA A 82 -2.27 -7.18 12.88
N GLU A 83 -2.38 -6.14 13.69
CA GLU A 83 -2.89 -4.83 13.29
C GLU A 83 -1.86 -3.97 12.53
N ASN A 84 -0.56 -4.11 12.81
CA ASN A 84 0.46 -3.15 12.36
C ASN A 84 1.53 -3.73 11.42
N PHE A 85 1.61 -5.05 11.29
CA PHE A 85 2.63 -5.72 10.47
C PHE A 85 2.00 -6.50 9.32
N LEU A 86 2.47 -6.19 8.11
CA LEU A 86 2.09 -6.89 6.89
C LEU A 86 3.33 -7.09 6.02
N LEU A 87 3.53 -8.32 5.57
CA LEU A 87 4.54 -8.68 4.60
C LEU A 87 3.90 -9.23 3.34
N ILE A 88 4.33 -8.73 2.18
CA ILE A 88 4.10 -9.39 0.90
C ILE A 88 5.41 -10.04 0.49
N THR A 89 5.41 -11.36 0.36
CA THR A 89 6.61 -12.14 0.02
C THR A 89 6.97 -11.99 -1.45
N GLU A 90 8.18 -12.41 -1.82
CA GLU A 90 8.70 -12.41 -3.20
C GLU A 90 7.79 -13.17 -4.19
N ILE A 91 7.02 -14.15 -3.69
CA ILE A 91 6.06 -14.92 -4.50
C ILE A 91 4.64 -14.33 -4.49
N GLY A 92 4.46 -13.14 -3.91
CA GLY A 92 3.18 -12.46 -3.80
C GLY A 92 2.22 -13.03 -2.76
N LYS A 93 2.71 -13.78 -1.76
CA LYS A 93 1.90 -14.23 -0.62
C LYS A 93 1.78 -13.10 0.41
N MET A 94 0.57 -12.86 0.86
CA MET A 94 0.28 -11.89 1.93
C MET A 94 0.39 -12.61 3.28
N LEU A 95 1.30 -12.18 4.14
CA LEU A 95 1.52 -12.70 5.50
C LEU A 95 1.29 -11.57 6.50
N GLU A 96 0.34 -11.76 7.41
CA GLU A 96 -0.04 -10.76 8.41
C GLU A 96 0.50 -11.14 9.79
N GLY A 97 0.67 -10.13 10.64
CA GLY A 97 0.98 -10.33 12.06
C GLY A 97 2.25 -11.12 12.32
N ILE A 98 2.17 -12.02 13.29
CA ILE A 98 3.32 -12.78 13.79
C ILE A 98 3.93 -13.70 12.73
N GLU A 99 3.12 -14.28 11.85
CA GLU A 99 3.62 -15.10 10.74
C GLU A 99 4.45 -14.27 9.77
N GLY A 100 3.95 -13.08 9.39
CA GLY A 100 4.67 -12.15 8.53
C GLY A 100 5.96 -11.66 9.19
N PHE A 101 5.90 -11.32 10.47
CA PHE A 101 7.05 -10.82 11.23
C PHE A 101 8.14 -11.88 11.38
N ASN A 102 7.74 -13.11 11.73
CA ASN A 102 8.66 -14.23 11.82
C ASN A 102 9.31 -14.51 10.46
N HIS A 103 8.54 -14.55 9.38
CA HIS A 103 9.09 -14.69 8.02
C HIS A 103 10.11 -13.59 7.71
N TRP A 104 9.80 -12.33 8.02
CA TRP A 104 10.68 -11.18 7.83
C TRP A 104 12.01 -11.31 8.61
N CYS A 105 11.95 -11.80 9.85
CA CYS A 105 13.13 -12.02 10.69
C CYS A 105 14.02 -13.13 10.12
N ASN A 106 13.43 -14.26 9.72
CA ASN A 106 14.18 -15.39 9.17
C ASN A 106 14.89 -15.05 7.86
N GLN A 107 14.21 -14.33 6.96
CA GLN A 107 14.82 -13.83 5.73
C GLN A 107 16.08 -12.99 5.99
N ARG A 108 16.13 -12.30 7.13
CA ARG A 108 17.24 -11.43 7.53
C ARG A 108 18.18 -12.06 8.55
N LYS A 109 17.97 -13.33 8.90
CA LYS A 109 18.74 -14.05 9.94
C LYS A 109 18.76 -13.29 11.28
N LEU A 110 17.61 -12.72 11.66
CA LEU A 110 17.45 -11.94 12.89
C LEU A 110 16.75 -12.76 13.99
N PRO A 111 17.13 -12.60 15.28
CA PRO A 111 16.46 -13.25 16.40
C PRO A 111 15.06 -12.68 16.61
N MET A 112 14.03 -13.53 16.62
CA MET A 112 12.62 -13.11 16.62
C MET A 112 12.26 -12.25 17.84
N GLU A 113 12.48 -12.75 19.05
CA GLU A 113 12.05 -12.09 20.31
C GLU A 113 12.68 -10.71 20.48
N LYS A 114 14.02 -10.62 20.36
CA LYS A 114 14.73 -9.34 20.42
C LYS A 114 14.26 -8.36 19.33
N THR A 115 14.04 -8.85 18.12
CA THR A 115 13.60 -8.00 17.01
C THR A 115 12.16 -7.51 17.22
N LEU A 116 11.30 -8.32 17.86
CA LEU A 116 9.95 -7.94 18.24
C LEU A 116 9.97 -6.82 19.28
N GLU A 117 10.79 -6.92 20.33
CA GLU A 117 10.95 -5.84 21.32
C GLU A 117 11.39 -4.54 20.65
N GLU A 118 12.39 -4.60 19.77
CA GLU A 118 12.88 -3.45 19.00
C GLU A 118 11.77 -2.87 18.09
N PHE A 119 10.93 -3.72 17.49
CA PHE A 119 9.79 -3.31 16.68
C PHE A 119 8.77 -2.54 17.50
N LEU A 120 8.39 -3.06 18.67
CA LEU A 120 7.40 -2.43 19.55
C LEU A 120 7.90 -1.08 20.07
N ILE A 121 9.18 -0.99 20.47
CA ILE A 121 9.81 0.27 20.89
C ILE A 121 9.80 1.28 19.74
N THR A 122 10.21 0.85 18.55
CA THR A 122 10.24 1.71 17.36
C THR A 122 8.84 2.18 17.01
N ARG A 123 7.85 1.30 16.99
CA ARG A 123 6.47 1.67 16.70
C ARG A 123 5.89 2.64 17.71
N LYS A 124 6.14 2.45 19.01
CA LYS A 124 5.69 3.38 20.06
C LYS A 124 6.19 4.81 19.83
N LYS A 125 7.42 4.97 19.31
CA LYS A 125 7.95 6.29 18.90
C LYS A 125 7.13 6.93 17.77
N TYR A 126 6.68 6.15 16.79
CA TYR A 126 5.86 6.67 15.68
C TYR A 126 4.40 6.87 16.06
N ASP A 127 3.85 5.99 16.87
CA ASP A 127 2.47 6.07 17.37
C ASP A 127 2.25 7.34 18.21
N ALA A 128 3.31 7.86 18.85
CA ALA A 128 3.28 9.15 19.54
C ALA A 128 2.96 10.34 18.63
N TYR A 129 3.15 10.22 17.31
CA TYR A 129 2.75 11.25 16.33
C TYR A 129 1.29 11.12 15.88
N VAL A 130 0.62 10.01 16.21
CA VAL A 130 -0.77 9.78 15.86
C VAL A 130 -1.65 10.44 16.91
N ALA A 131 -2.37 11.50 16.51
CA ALA A 131 -3.31 12.18 17.40
C ALA A 131 -4.49 11.27 17.77
N ALA A 132 -5.24 11.64 18.81
CA ALA A 132 -6.43 10.90 19.27
C ALA A 132 -7.50 10.66 18.18
N ASN A 133 -7.48 11.45 17.11
CA ASN A 133 -8.36 11.31 15.95
C ASN A 133 -7.81 10.37 14.85
N GLY A 134 -6.70 9.67 15.12
CA GLY A 134 -6.09 8.69 14.22
C GLY A 134 -5.32 9.28 13.04
N ARG A 135 -4.89 10.54 13.13
CA ARG A 135 -4.17 11.27 12.07
C ARG A 135 -2.83 11.79 12.57
N ILE A 136 -1.86 11.86 11.66
CA ILE A 136 -0.54 12.44 11.89
C ILE A 136 -0.54 13.85 11.32
N ASP A 137 -0.07 14.84 12.08
CA ASP A 137 0.11 16.21 11.60
C ASP A 137 1.39 16.31 10.75
N GLY A 138 1.23 16.70 9.48
CA GLY A 138 2.33 16.88 8.54
C GLY A 138 2.79 18.33 8.39
N LYS A 139 2.22 19.28 9.13
CA LYS A 139 2.45 20.73 8.95
C LYS A 139 3.90 21.12 9.18
N GLU A 140 4.54 20.61 10.25
CA GLU A 140 5.95 20.87 10.53
C GLU A 140 6.85 20.48 9.34
N LYS A 141 6.47 19.43 8.61
CA LYS A 141 7.25 18.94 7.47
C LYS A 141 7.17 19.88 6.28
N ILE A 142 5.97 20.33 5.90
CA ILE A 142 5.83 21.22 4.74
C ILE A 142 6.46 22.59 5.02
N THR A 143 6.38 23.08 6.27
CA THR A 143 7.01 24.34 6.67
C THR A 143 8.53 24.28 6.68
N ASN A 144 9.11 23.13 7.03
CA ASN A 144 10.56 22.96 7.10
C ASN A 144 11.18 22.46 5.78
N THR A 145 10.38 22.23 4.75
CA THR A 145 10.87 21.79 3.44
C THR A 145 11.46 22.98 2.68
N LYS A 146 12.79 23.03 2.58
CA LYS A 146 13.53 24.04 1.81
C LYS A 146 13.16 23.98 0.33
N GLY A 147 12.91 25.13 -0.30
CA GLY A 147 12.58 25.25 -1.73
C GLY A 147 11.16 25.76 -2.02
N TYR A 148 10.30 25.94 -1.01
CA TYR A 148 9.02 26.62 -1.22
C TYR A 148 9.12 28.12 -0.90
N ASP A 149 8.76 28.96 -1.87
CA ASP A 149 8.58 30.40 -1.63
C ASP A 149 7.29 30.69 -0.86
N ASN A 150 6.24 29.87 -1.08
CA ASN A 150 4.92 30.01 -0.47
C ASN A 150 4.31 28.66 -0.10
N ILE A 151 3.66 28.61 1.06
CA ILE A 151 2.87 27.46 1.52
C ILE A 151 1.40 27.81 1.40
N TYR A 152 0.70 27.10 0.52
CA TYR A 152 -0.70 27.35 0.21
C TYR A 152 -1.66 26.42 0.98
N LEU A 153 -1.17 25.29 1.49
CA LEU A 153 -1.95 24.39 2.35
C LEU A 153 -2.07 24.98 3.76
N ASP A 154 -3.29 25.01 4.31
CA ASP A 154 -3.53 25.48 5.68
C ASP A 154 -3.22 24.39 6.71
N GLU A 155 -3.53 23.15 6.35
CA GLU A 155 -3.32 21.93 7.14
C GLU A 155 -2.92 20.78 6.21
N ILE A 156 -2.16 19.82 6.73
CA ILE A 156 -1.84 18.58 6.02
C ILE A 156 -1.76 17.42 7.01
N TYR A 157 -2.42 16.31 6.68
CA TYR A 157 -2.52 15.14 7.53
C TYR A 157 -2.15 13.85 6.80
N TYR A 158 -1.64 12.87 7.55
CA TYR A 158 -1.40 11.50 7.07
C TYR A 158 -2.20 10.49 7.88
N LEU A 159 -2.60 9.37 7.27
CA LEU A 159 -3.27 8.27 8.00
C LEU A 159 -2.28 7.26 8.61
N ASP A 160 -1.07 7.20 8.08
CA ASP A 160 0.07 6.43 8.58
C ASP A 160 1.38 6.97 7.99
N PHE A 161 2.52 6.50 8.50
CA PHE A 161 3.81 6.70 7.85
C PHE A 161 3.99 5.74 6.67
N TYR A 162 4.75 6.15 5.65
CA TYR A 162 5.07 5.25 4.53
C TYR A 162 5.98 4.11 4.97
N ALA A 163 7.00 4.45 5.76
CA ALA A 163 8.00 3.55 6.30
C ALA A 163 8.51 4.06 7.66
N ILE A 164 9.01 3.14 8.46
CA ILE A 164 9.65 3.35 9.77
C ILE A 164 11.05 2.72 9.72
N GLU A 165 12.01 3.21 10.50
CA GLU A 165 13.45 3.09 10.19
C GLU A 165 13.90 1.68 9.78
N ARG A 166 14.20 0.80 10.73
CA ARG A 166 14.77 -0.53 10.45
C ARG A 166 13.77 -1.50 9.80
N PHE A 167 12.48 -1.28 10.00
CA PHE A 167 11.43 -2.24 9.63
C PHE A 167 10.81 -1.98 8.26
N GLY A 168 11.15 -0.85 7.63
CA GLY A 168 10.71 -0.52 6.28
C GLY A 168 9.25 -0.09 6.25
N LYS A 169 8.53 -0.46 5.19
CA LYS A 169 7.15 -0.01 4.95
C LYS A 169 6.22 -0.47 6.06
N THR A 170 5.34 0.43 6.53
CA THR A 170 4.29 0.04 7.48
C THR A 170 3.24 -0.86 6.82
N ARG A 171 2.25 -1.35 7.57
CA ARG A 171 1.11 -2.06 6.98
C ARG A 171 0.43 -1.25 5.88
N LEU A 172 0.08 0.01 6.17
CA LEU A 172 -0.60 0.87 5.19
C LEU A 172 0.33 1.25 4.03
N GLY A 173 1.61 1.49 4.31
CA GLY A 173 2.65 1.72 3.29
C GLY A 173 2.83 0.53 2.35
N THR A 174 2.82 -0.70 2.88
CA THR A 174 2.92 -1.95 2.13
C THR A 174 1.69 -2.16 1.26
N LEU A 175 0.48 -2.02 1.82
CA LEU A 175 -0.77 -2.11 1.07
C LEU A 175 -0.79 -1.09 -0.07
N LEU A 176 -0.45 0.17 0.21
CA LEU A 176 -0.45 1.23 -0.79
C LEU A 176 0.55 0.93 -1.91
N HIS A 177 1.78 0.57 -1.57
CA HIS A 177 2.85 0.30 -2.52
C HIS A 177 2.46 -0.82 -3.49
N TYR A 178 2.05 -1.98 -2.98
CA TYR A 178 1.69 -3.12 -3.82
C TYR A 178 0.34 -2.95 -4.53
N ALA A 179 -0.62 -2.24 -3.94
CA ALA A 179 -1.87 -1.88 -4.62
C ALA A 179 -1.59 -0.97 -5.83
N LYS A 180 -0.68 0.01 -5.66
CA LYS A 180 -0.31 0.98 -6.70
C LYS A 180 0.58 0.37 -7.79
N GLN A 181 1.65 -0.32 -7.42
CA GLN A 181 2.60 -0.92 -8.37
C GLN A 181 1.98 -2.12 -9.11
N GLY A 182 1.33 -3.02 -8.36
CA GLY A 182 0.72 -4.22 -8.92
C GLY A 182 -0.67 -4.01 -9.52
N GLN A 183 -1.21 -2.78 -9.48
CA GLN A 183 -2.57 -2.45 -9.95
C GLN A 183 -3.64 -3.40 -9.37
N ASN A 184 -3.40 -3.88 -8.15
CA ASN A 184 -4.12 -5.02 -7.58
C ASN A 184 -5.38 -4.56 -6.83
N LYS A 185 -6.54 -4.74 -7.47
CA LYS A 185 -7.85 -4.37 -6.89
C LYS A 185 -8.16 -5.05 -5.55
N PHE A 186 -7.63 -6.25 -5.30
CA PHE A 186 -7.81 -6.92 -4.00
C PHE A 186 -7.12 -6.13 -2.89
N LEU A 187 -5.86 -5.72 -3.10
CA LEU A 187 -5.14 -4.88 -2.15
C LEU A 187 -5.75 -3.48 -2.04
N MET A 188 -6.26 -2.91 -3.14
CA MET A 188 -7.00 -1.63 -3.09
C MET A 188 -8.28 -1.73 -2.25
N LYS A 189 -8.97 -2.88 -2.27
CA LYS A 189 -10.16 -3.12 -1.43
C LYS A 189 -9.79 -3.21 0.05
N ILE A 190 -8.71 -3.91 0.39
CA ILE A 190 -8.21 -3.97 1.78
C ILE A 190 -7.81 -2.57 2.25
N LEU A 191 -7.00 -1.86 1.45
CA LEU A 191 -6.59 -0.49 1.74
C LEU A 191 -7.80 0.43 1.98
N LEU A 192 -8.80 0.36 1.11
CA LEU A 192 -10.03 1.14 1.25
C LEU A 192 -10.75 0.84 2.58
N ALA A 193 -10.83 -0.43 2.99
CA ALA A 193 -11.48 -0.83 4.23
C ALA A 193 -10.77 -0.24 5.45
N GLU A 194 -9.44 -0.16 5.44
CA GLU A 194 -8.63 0.42 6.52
C GLU A 194 -8.75 1.95 6.60
N ILE A 195 -8.76 2.65 5.46
CA ILE A 195 -8.76 4.12 5.45
C ILE A 195 -10.16 4.74 5.57
N LYS A 196 -11.20 4.04 5.13
CA LYS A 196 -12.55 4.60 5.02
C LYS A 196 -13.13 5.07 6.36
N PRO A 197 -12.98 4.35 7.49
CA PRO A 197 -13.46 4.84 8.79
C PRO A 197 -12.80 6.15 9.21
N LYS A 198 -11.46 6.22 9.10
CA LYS A 198 -10.67 7.43 9.44
C LYS A 198 -11.08 8.63 8.58
N LEU A 199 -11.21 8.41 7.27
CA LEU A 199 -11.59 9.45 6.33
C LEU A 199 -13.05 9.92 6.54
N THR A 200 -13.96 9.00 6.83
CA THR A 200 -15.36 9.34 7.13
C THR A 200 -15.46 10.19 8.40
N ALA A 201 -14.72 9.83 9.45
CA ALA A 201 -14.65 10.61 10.69
C ALA A 201 -14.07 12.01 10.45
N MET A 202 -13.00 12.12 9.64
CA MET A 202 -12.42 13.39 9.24
C MET A 202 -13.42 14.25 8.48
N VAL A 203 -14.12 13.70 7.48
CA VAL A 203 -15.10 14.47 6.68
C VAL A 203 -16.24 14.99 7.56
N LYS A 204 -16.74 14.17 8.50
CA LYS A 204 -17.82 14.58 9.42
C LYS A 204 -17.40 15.71 10.37
N THR A 205 -16.15 15.73 10.82
CA THR A 205 -15.66 16.69 11.83
C THR A 205 -15.04 17.95 11.22
N GLY A 206 -14.49 17.86 10.00
CA GLY A 206 -13.67 18.90 9.40
C GLY A 206 -14.41 20.03 8.68
N LYS A 207 -15.76 20.03 8.66
CA LYS A 207 -16.59 21.05 8.00
C LYS A 207 -16.20 21.35 6.54
N PHE A 208 -15.78 20.33 5.79
CA PHE A 208 -15.45 20.48 4.38
C PHE A 208 -16.71 20.67 3.54
N ASP A 209 -16.66 21.54 2.54
CA ASP A 209 -17.73 21.77 1.57
C ASP A 209 -17.37 21.34 0.13
N ALA A 210 -16.13 20.90 -0.09
CA ALA A 210 -15.70 20.22 -1.32
C ALA A 210 -14.55 19.23 -1.07
N VAL A 211 -14.37 18.31 -2.02
CA VAL A 211 -13.25 17.37 -2.06
C VAL A 211 -12.57 17.36 -3.43
N GLY A 212 -11.25 17.28 -3.45
CA GLY A 212 -10.45 17.09 -4.65
C GLY A 212 -9.54 15.88 -4.50
N PHE A 213 -9.40 15.10 -5.57
CA PHE A 213 -8.47 13.97 -5.62
C PHE A 213 -7.30 14.34 -6.52
N VAL A 214 -6.07 14.19 -6.03
CA VAL A 214 -4.87 14.46 -6.81
C VAL A 214 -4.80 13.46 -7.97
N PRO A 215 -4.71 13.93 -9.24
CA PRO A 215 -4.72 13.04 -10.38
C PRO A 215 -3.38 12.28 -10.49
N PRO A 216 -3.41 11.04 -10.99
CA PRO A 216 -2.22 10.21 -11.08
C PRO A 216 -1.19 10.78 -12.05
N THR A 217 0.09 10.58 -11.71
CA THR A 217 1.21 11.11 -12.48
C THR A 217 1.65 10.24 -13.66
N ILE A 218 1.36 8.94 -13.62
CA ILE A 218 1.81 7.94 -14.61
C ILE A 218 0.57 7.20 -15.13
N ARG A 219 0.52 6.95 -16.44
CA ARG A 219 -0.57 6.18 -17.08
C ARG A 219 -0.49 4.70 -16.64
N ARG A 220 -1.58 4.20 -16.08
CA ARG A 220 -1.81 2.84 -15.60
C ARG A 220 -3.27 2.47 -15.91
N GLU A 221 -3.56 1.19 -16.13
CA GLU A 221 -4.91 0.68 -16.40
C GLU A 221 -5.83 0.85 -15.19
N VAL A 222 -5.31 0.55 -13.99
CA VAL A 222 -6.01 0.72 -12.72
C VAL A 222 -5.27 1.74 -11.87
N GLN A 223 -5.87 2.92 -11.73
CA GLN A 223 -5.34 4.02 -10.93
C GLN A 223 -5.90 3.98 -9.52
N ILE A 224 -5.02 3.94 -8.51
CA ILE A 224 -5.43 3.90 -7.11
C ILE A 224 -6.26 5.12 -6.71
N MET A 225 -5.87 6.32 -7.12
CA MET A 225 -6.61 7.54 -6.81
C MET A 225 -8.02 7.53 -7.41
N LYS A 226 -8.16 7.01 -8.64
CA LYS A 226 -9.48 6.84 -9.25
C LYS A 226 -10.32 5.79 -8.51
N TYR A 227 -9.69 4.69 -8.10
CA TYR A 227 -10.34 3.66 -7.32
C TYR A 227 -10.85 4.21 -5.97
N LEU A 228 -10.02 4.98 -5.25
CA LEU A 228 -10.42 5.64 -4.01
C LEU A 228 -11.57 6.62 -4.25
N GLU A 229 -11.48 7.45 -5.29
CA GLU A 229 -12.50 8.43 -5.66
C GLU A 229 -13.89 7.81 -5.92
N THR A 230 -13.95 6.63 -6.54
CA THR A 230 -15.21 5.95 -6.87
C THR A 230 -15.76 5.11 -5.71
N HIS A 231 -14.91 4.61 -4.81
CA HIS A 231 -15.33 3.66 -3.75
C HIS A 231 -15.43 4.28 -2.35
N LEU A 232 -14.74 5.38 -2.06
CA LEU A 232 -14.91 6.10 -0.79
C LEU A 232 -16.32 6.70 -0.67
N LYS A 233 -16.93 7.08 -1.81
CA LYS A 233 -18.29 7.66 -1.88
C LYS A 233 -18.48 8.83 -0.90
N ILE A 234 -17.53 9.76 -0.91
CA ILE A 234 -17.60 10.98 -0.08
C ILE A 234 -18.76 11.83 -0.59
N ASN A 235 -19.70 12.18 0.30
CA ASN A 235 -20.86 13.01 -0.01
C ASN A 235 -20.52 14.51 0.00
N LEU A 236 -19.58 14.91 -0.85
CA LEU A 236 -19.18 16.31 -1.06
C LEU A 236 -19.05 16.58 -2.56
N PRO A 237 -19.31 17.83 -3.02
CA PRO A 237 -18.96 18.27 -4.35
C PRO A 237 -17.50 17.97 -4.67
N LYS A 238 -17.24 17.45 -5.86
CA LYS A 238 -15.89 17.12 -6.33
C LYS A 238 -15.35 18.22 -7.21
N ILE A 239 -14.17 18.74 -6.89
CA ILE A 239 -13.47 19.66 -7.79
C ILE A 239 -12.71 18.89 -8.87
N ASN A 240 -12.71 19.43 -10.08
CA ASN A 240 -11.99 18.83 -11.20
C ASN A 240 -10.54 19.31 -11.24
N ILE A 241 -9.62 18.42 -10.85
CA ILE A 241 -8.17 18.62 -10.95
C ILE A 241 -7.67 17.76 -12.11
N GLN A 242 -7.09 18.40 -13.12
CA GLN A 242 -6.59 17.74 -14.31
C GLN A 242 -5.07 17.78 -14.34
N LYS A 243 -4.46 16.64 -14.65
CA LYS A 243 -3.04 16.61 -14.98
C LYS A 243 -2.87 16.92 -16.47
N ILE A 244 -2.24 18.05 -16.77
CA ILE A 244 -1.80 18.41 -18.11
C ILE A 244 -0.39 17.84 -18.31
N SER A 245 -0.21 17.00 -19.33
CA SER A 245 1.10 16.50 -19.73
C SER A 245 1.51 17.09 -21.06
N GLY A 246 2.76 17.52 -21.19
CA GLY A 246 3.38 17.72 -22.49
C GLY A 246 3.46 16.40 -23.29
N ILE A 247 4.01 16.48 -24.50
CA ILE A 247 4.12 15.33 -25.43
C ILE A 247 4.79 14.12 -24.78
N ILE A 248 5.80 14.37 -23.92
CA ILE A 248 6.50 13.33 -23.15
C ILE A 248 6.11 13.47 -21.66
N PRO A 249 5.41 12.49 -21.07
CA PRO A 249 5.06 12.53 -19.66
C PRO A 249 6.29 12.25 -18.79
N VAL A 250 6.73 13.23 -18.00
CA VAL A 250 7.81 13.05 -17.02
C VAL A 250 7.22 12.71 -15.64
N PRO A 251 7.56 11.54 -15.04
CA PRO A 251 7.15 11.23 -13.68
C PRO A 251 7.82 12.16 -12.67
N GLN A 252 7.02 12.84 -11.83
CA GLN A 252 7.56 13.75 -10.80
C GLN A 252 8.54 13.06 -9.83
N LYS A 253 8.36 11.75 -9.60
CA LYS A 253 9.22 10.97 -8.72
C LYS A 253 10.60 10.64 -9.30
N SER A 254 10.78 10.72 -10.62
CA SER A 254 12.10 10.54 -11.25
C SER A 254 12.99 11.78 -11.16
N LEU A 255 12.44 12.92 -10.69
CA LEU A 255 13.17 14.16 -10.49
C LEU A 255 13.87 14.11 -9.13
N ASN A 256 15.17 14.39 -9.10
CA ASN A 256 15.97 14.27 -7.88
C ASN A 256 15.97 15.56 -7.05
N LYS A 257 15.85 16.73 -7.69
CA LYS A 257 15.85 18.02 -7.00
C LYS A 257 14.45 18.48 -6.65
N ILE A 258 14.30 19.16 -5.51
CA ILE A 258 13.00 19.66 -5.07
C ILE A 258 12.46 20.75 -5.97
N ASP A 259 13.32 21.64 -6.48
CA ASP A 259 12.93 22.73 -7.38
C ASP A 259 12.39 22.18 -8.72
N GLU A 260 13.00 21.10 -9.23
CA GLU A 260 12.50 20.38 -10.41
C GLU A 260 11.10 19.79 -10.15
N ARG A 261 10.87 19.23 -8.95
CA ARG A 261 9.56 18.69 -8.56
C ARG A 261 8.51 19.77 -8.40
N ILE A 262 8.91 20.95 -7.91
CA ILE A 262 8.05 22.13 -7.77
C ILE A 262 7.67 22.64 -9.14
N SER A 263 8.63 22.87 -10.03
CA SER A 263 8.41 23.33 -11.41
C SER A 263 7.54 22.34 -12.20
N ASN A 264 7.77 21.03 -12.03
CA ASN A 264 6.94 20.01 -12.67
C ASN A 264 5.48 20.08 -12.18
N ALA A 265 5.25 20.19 -10.87
CA ALA A 265 3.90 20.31 -10.33
C ALA A 265 3.22 21.63 -10.73
N GLU A 266 3.97 22.73 -10.78
CA GLU A 266 3.45 24.03 -11.23
C GLU A 266 2.94 23.96 -12.68
N ASN A 267 3.65 23.27 -13.56
CA ASN A 267 3.33 23.25 -15.00
C ASN A 267 2.41 22.10 -15.43
N THR A 268 2.15 21.11 -14.57
CA THR A 268 1.41 19.89 -14.97
C THR A 268 0.05 19.73 -14.33
N PHE A 269 -0.39 20.61 -13.43
CA PHE A 269 -1.75 20.55 -12.88
C PHE A 269 -2.55 21.80 -13.25
N ALA A 270 -3.79 21.58 -13.68
CA ALA A 270 -4.80 22.61 -13.89
C ALA A 270 -6.04 22.28 -13.06
N VAL A 271 -6.64 23.34 -12.53
CA VAL A 271 -7.90 23.26 -11.79
C VAL A 271 -8.92 24.07 -12.55
N ASN A 272 -9.95 23.40 -13.06
CA ASN A 272 -11.02 24.00 -13.85
C ASN A 272 -12.30 23.92 -13.03
N GLU A 273 -12.51 24.93 -12.19
CA GLU A 273 -13.66 25.02 -11.30
C GLU A 273 -14.14 26.48 -11.24
N THR A 274 -15.44 26.67 -11.21
CA THR A 274 -16.07 28.01 -11.13
C THR A 274 -16.77 28.23 -9.80
N VAL A 275 -17.12 27.15 -9.09
CA VAL A 275 -17.77 27.22 -7.78
C VAL A 275 -16.74 27.62 -6.72
N LYS A 276 -17.16 28.47 -5.77
CA LYS A 276 -16.34 28.89 -4.63
C LYS A 276 -16.73 28.11 -3.39
N TYR A 277 -15.71 27.68 -2.65
CA TYR A 277 -15.80 26.85 -1.46
C TYR A 277 -15.13 27.55 -0.28
N ASN A 278 -15.59 27.30 0.94
CA ASN A 278 -14.95 27.81 2.14
C ASN A 278 -13.82 26.89 2.58
N HIS A 279 -14.01 25.57 2.54
CA HIS A 279 -13.04 24.61 3.05
C HIS A 279 -12.99 23.33 2.21
N LEU A 280 -11.89 23.20 1.47
CA LEU A 280 -11.65 22.12 0.54
C LEU A 280 -10.72 21.04 1.13
N LEU A 281 -11.10 19.77 0.98
CA LEU A 281 -10.25 18.62 1.29
C LEU A 281 -9.53 18.12 0.03
N LEU A 282 -8.21 18.16 0.00
CA LEU A 282 -7.40 17.51 -1.04
C LEU A 282 -6.93 16.13 -0.57
N ILE A 283 -7.13 15.10 -1.38
CA ILE A 283 -6.74 13.72 -1.07
C ILE A 283 -5.67 13.26 -2.07
N ASP A 284 -4.55 12.75 -1.56
CA ASP A 284 -3.46 12.15 -2.33
C ASP A 284 -3.12 10.74 -1.80
N ASP A 285 -2.37 9.96 -2.58
CA ASP A 285 -1.93 8.63 -2.15
C ASP A 285 -0.76 8.70 -1.16
N ALA A 286 0.29 9.45 -1.47
CA ALA A 286 1.47 9.55 -0.64
C ALA A 286 2.10 10.94 -0.68
N VAL A 287 2.48 11.46 0.49
CA VAL A 287 3.18 12.74 0.60
C VAL A 287 4.63 12.55 1.02
N GLY A 288 5.53 12.82 0.07
CA GLY A 288 6.95 13.05 0.31
C GLY A 288 7.20 14.50 0.73
N SER A 289 7.61 15.37 -0.21
CA SER A 289 7.85 16.79 0.06
C SER A 289 6.58 17.64 0.17
N GLY A 290 5.41 17.11 -0.20
CA GLY A 290 4.15 17.86 -0.25
C GLY A 290 3.98 18.78 -1.47
N SER A 291 4.94 18.78 -2.41
CA SER A 291 4.99 19.74 -3.53
C SER A 291 3.75 19.70 -4.39
N THR A 292 3.33 18.51 -4.78
CA THR A 292 2.15 18.28 -5.62
C THR A 292 0.89 18.90 -5.01
N MET A 293 0.60 18.58 -3.76
CA MET A 293 -0.56 19.12 -3.06
C MET A 293 -0.44 20.62 -2.84
N ASN A 294 0.74 21.13 -2.48
CA ASN A 294 0.97 22.57 -2.28
C ASN A 294 0.75 23.38 -3.55
N GLN A 295 1.24 22.89 -4.69
CA GLN A 295 1.06 23.56 -5.99
C GLN A 295 -0.40 23.54 -6.45
N ILE A 296 -1.09 22.41 -6.26
CA ILE A 296 -2.54 22.34 -6.52
C ILE A 296 -3.29 23.33 -5.60
N ALA A 297 -2.96 23.37 -4.31
CA ALA A 297 -3.55 24.31 -3.36
C ALA A 297 -3.30 25.77 -3.75
N GLY A 298 -2.10 26.10 -4.23
CA GLY A 298 -1.76 27.43 -4.75
C GLY A 298 -2.65 27.84 -5.91
N LYS A 299 -2.81 26.96 -6.91
CA LYS A 299 -3.70 27.20 -8.05
C LYS A 299 -5.16 27.38 -7.63
N ILE A 300 -5.64 26.62 -6.66
CA ILE A 300 -6.99 26.74 -6.10
C ILE A 300 -7.17 28.11 -5.41
N LYS A 301 -6.22 28.51 -4.55
CA LYS A 301 -6.28 29.79 -3.83
C LYS A 301 -6.15 30.99 -4.76
N GLN A 302 -5.22 30.95 -5.71
CA GLN A 302 -5.02 32.03 -6.69
C GLN A 302 -6.26 32.28 -7.56
N LYS A 303 -7.00 31.22 -7.90
CA LYS A 303 -8.28 31.33 -8.63
C LYS A 303 -9.46 31.70 -7.72
N GLY A 304 -9.26 31.82 -6.41
CA GLY A 304 -10.32 32.10 -5.44
C GLY A 304 -11.37 30.97 -5.32
N ILE A 305 -11.00 29.74 -5.68
CA ILE A 305 -11.89 28.56 -5.64
C ILE A 305 -12.13 28.12 -4.20
N ALA A 306 -11.11 28.18 -3.33
CA ALA A 306 -11.27 27.83 -1.92
C ALA A 306 -10.51 28.80 -1.00
N LYS A 307 -11.10 29.13 0.15
CA LYS A 307 -10.45 29.96 1.18
C LYS A 307 -9.47 29.15 2.04
N LYS A 308 -9.94 28.00 2.54
CA LYS A 308 -9.15 27.06 3.34
C LYS A 308 -8.98 25.75 2.57
N ILE A 309 -7.78 25.17 2.63
CA ILE A 309 -7.43 23.91 1.99
C ILE A 309 -6.69 23.03 3.00
N THR A 310 -7.26 21.87 3.29
CA THR A 310 -6.63 20.82 4.10
C THR A 310 -6.21 19.67 3.17
N GLY A 311 -4.95 19.27 3.26
CA GLY A 311 -4.43 18.08 2.60
C GLY A 311 -4.59 16.82 3.46
N LEU A 312 -4.90 15.70 2.83
CA LEU A 312 -4.86 14.37 3.41
C LEU A 312 -4.11 13.42 2.46
N ALA A 313 -3.13 12.70 2.97
CA ALA A 313 -2.51 11.58 2.27
C ALA A 313 -2.78 10.26 2.99
N VAL A 314 -2.87 9.17 2.23
CA VAL A 314 -2.95 7.83 2.83
C VAL A 314 -1.69 7.57 3.65
N VAL A 315 -0.52 7.89 3.11
CA VAL A 315 0.76 7.79 3.84
C VAL A 315 1.61 9.05 3.68
N GLY A 316 2.41 9.38 4.69
CA GLY A 316 3.42 10.44 4.64
C GLY A 316 4.81 9.93 5.02
N SER A 317 5.88 10.55 4.53
CA SER A 317 7.23 10.19 5.00
C SER A 317 7.61 10.91 6.31
N PHE A 318 8.41 10.24 7.14
CA PHE A 318 8.99 10.81 8.36
C PHE A 318 10.31 11.53 8.02
N LYS A 319 10.69 12.54 8.81
CA LYS A 319 11.85 13.45 8.63
C LYS A 319 13.02 12.84 7.83
N GLY A 320 13.32 13.40 6.66
CA GLY A 320 14.53 13.11 5.87
C GLY A 320 14.64 11.73 5.21
N PHE A 321 13.75 10.78 5.52
CA PHE A 321 13.77 9.44 4.93
C PHE A 321 12.74 9.32 3.80
N ASP A 322 13.26 8.82 2.69
CA ASP A 322 12.63 8.52 1.43
C ASP A 322 11.75 9.64 0.87
N VAL A 323 12.42 10.48 0.08
CA VAL A 323 11.92 10.74 -1.27
C VAL A 323 11.32 9.44 -1.79
N VAL A 324 9.99 9.31 -1.83
CA VAL A 324 9.32 8.09 -2.27
C VAL A 324 9.68 7.83 -3.74
N THR A 325 10.78 7.13 -3.98
CA THR A 325 11.33 6.75 -5.27
C THR A 325 10.68 5.45 -5.71
N ASP A 326 9.39 5.54 -6.01
CA ASP A 326 8.72 4.47 -6.76
C ASP A 326 8.43 5.01 -8.16
N VAL A 327 9.14 4.47 -9.15
CA VAL A 327 8.83 4.61 -10.59
C VAL A 327 7.60 3.76 -10.90
#